data_AF-A0A165Z9K0-F1
#
_entry.id   AF-A0A165Z9K0-F1
#
_cell.length_a   1.000
_cell.length_b   1.000
_cell.length_c   1.000
_cell.angle_alpha   90.00
_cell.angle_beta   90.00
_cell.angle_gamma   90.00
#
_symmetry.space_group_name_H-M   'P 1'
#
loop_
_entity.id
_entity.type
_entity.pdbx_description
1 polymer ?
#
loop_
_entity_poly.entity_id
_entity_poly.type
_entity_poly.pdbx_seq_one_letter_code
_entity_poly.pdbx_strand_id
1 'polypeptide(L)'
;MTSIFRHAKTIHLFVQADYKTVILPVTLISYFATPHTSPLHFSRSIIWAFIQLLYFCIANQVFDPEEDALNKPWRPIPAGRISVRGANILRAVILPVCIALSWNWGVLPQCFVLVALGSVYNDFNLGAHWAPRHASVAIMYGALNSGAAHVACDICPHGLDTVNLFRHTLNALVILTTIQAADFRDAEGDAARGRSTIPLRWPSLARLSMPALMIVWSAVVCAVSSAQLVVEATLLLMGLATGMRFQYLTTPKQDRRSYLWYDLWLCVAQVLPFV
;
A
#
# COMPACT_ATOMS: atom_id res chain seq x y z
N MET A 1 -27.00 -18.17 -7.59
CA MET A 1 -25.70 -18.32 -6.88
C MET A 1 -24.49 -18.04 -7.76
N THR A 2 -24.42 -18.54 -9.00
CA THR A 2 -23.34 -18.28 -9.99
C THR A 2 -23.03 -16.80 -10.23
N SER A 3 -24.05 -15.93 -10.20
CA SER A 3 -23.88 -14.47 -10.33
C SER A 3 -23.14 -13.83 -9.15
N ILE A 4 -23.46 -14.20 -7.90
CA ILE A 4 -22.84 -13.60 -6.70
C ILE A 4 -21.35 -13.94 -6.64
N PHE A 5 -21.00 -15.22 -6.86
CA PHE A 5 -19.60 -15.66 -6.92
C PHE A 5 -18.82 -14.94 -8.03
N ARG A 6 -19.44 -14.67 -9.18
CA ARG A 6 -18.81 -13.90 -10.26
C ARG A 6 -18.48 -12.47 -9.83
N HIS A 7 -19.42 -11.78 -9.17
CA HIS A 7 -19.21 -10.41 -8.68
C HIS A 7 -18.17 -10.37 -7.56
N ALA A 8 -18.26 -11.28 -6.58
CA ALA A 8 -17.28 -11.38 -5.50
C ALA A 8 -15.86 -11.63 -6.04
N LYS A 9 -15.71 -12.52 -7.04
CA LYS A 9 -14.43 -12.72 -7.72
C LYS A 9 -13.94 -11.46 -8.42
N THR A 10 -14.81 -10.67 -9.04
CA THR A 10 -14.42 -9.40 -9.67
C THR A 10 -13.92 -8.40 -8.63
N ILE A 11 -14.60 -8.26 -7.49
CA ILE A 11 -14.15 -7.40 -6.38
C ILE A 11 -12.81 -7.86 -5.81
N HIS A 12 -12.64 -9.16 -5.58
CA HIS A 12 -11.38 -9.74 -5.15
C HIS A 12 -10.22 -9.40 -6.10
N LEU A 13 -10.44 -9.55 -7.41
CA LEU A 13 -9.41 -9.29 -8.42
C LEU A 13 -9.01 -7.80 -8.51
N PHE A 14 -9.86 -6.85 -8.07
CA PHE A 14 -9.45 -5.44 -7.96
C PHE A 14 -8.34 -5.26 -6.92
N VAL A 15 -8.44 -5.96 -5.79
CA VAL A 15 -7.58 -5.78 -4.61
C VAL A 15 -6.47 -6.84 -4.51
N GLN A 16 -6.51 -7.88 -5.35
CA GLN A 16 -5.67 -9.08 -5.19
C GLN A 16 -4.17 -8.79 -5.07
N ALA A 17 -3.66 -7.86 -5.89
CA ALA A 17 -2.25 -7.51 -5.87
C ALA A 17 -1.82 -6.85 -4.55
N ASP A 18 -2.77 -6.25 -3.84
CA ASP A 18 -2.55 -5.39 -2.68
C ASP A 18 -2.84 -6.08 -1.34
N TYR A 19 -3.21 -7.37 -1.35
CA TYR A 19 -3.43 -8.11 -0.11
C TYR A 19 -2.18 -8.22 0.75
N LYS A 20 -1.03 -8.50 0.12
CA LYS A 20 0.24 -8.68 0.83
C LYS A 20 0.90 -7.35 1.18
N THR A 21 0.70 -6.34 0.35
CA THR A 21 1.39 -5.06 0.42
C THR A 21 0.66 -4.04 1.27
N VAL A 22 -0.68 -4.10 1.30
CA VAL A 22 -1.52 -3.14 2.01
C VAL A 22 -2.36 -3.83 3.09
N ILE A 23 -3.24 -4.77 2.72
CA ILE A 23 -4.25 -5.29 3.65
C ILE A 23 -3.61 -6.00 4.84
N LEU A 24 -2.65 -6.90 4.60
CA LEU A 24 -1.98 -7.62 5.67
C LEU A 24 -1.22 -6.67 6.62
N PRO A 25 -0.33 -5.78 6.15
CA PRO A 25 0.34 -4.83 7.04
C PRO A 25 -0.62 -3.90 7.78
N VAL A 26 -1.60 -3.29 7.10
CA VAL A 26 -2.59 -2.39 7.74
C VAL A 26 -3.37 -3.13 8.83
N THR A 27 -3.75 -4.38 8.58
CA THR A 27 -4.47 -5.21 9.55
C THR A 27 -3.61 -5.45 10.79
N LEU A 28 -2.34 -5.86 10.60
CA LEU A 28 -1.41 -6.08 11.70
C LEU A 28 -1.13 -4.80 12.49
N ILE A 29 -0.89 -3.68 11.80
CA ILE A 29 -0.70 -2.37 12.44
C ILE A 29 -1.95 -1.98 13.23
N SER A 30 -3.15 -2.19 12.69
CA SER A 30 -4.38 -1.85 13.43
C SER A 30 -4.51 -2.61 14.75
N TYR A 31 -3.93 -3.81 14.84
CA TYR A 31 -3.88 -4.59 16.06
C TYR A 31 -2.76 -4.10 17.00
N PHE A 32 -1.52 -4.01 16.52
CA PHE A 32 -0.35 -3.67 17.36
C PHE A 32 -0.29 -2.20 17.78
N ALA A 33 -0.81 -1.29 16.96
CA ALA A 33 -0.86 0.14 17.29
C ALA A 33 -1.96 0.47 18.32
N THR A 34 -2.86 -0.47 18.60
CA THR A 34 -4.06 -0.20 19.39
C THR A 34 -3.98 -0.89 20.76
N PRO A 35 -4.04 -0.15 21.89
CA PRO A 35 -3.92 -0.73 23.23
C PRO A 35 -5.13 -1.58 23.63
N HIS A 36 -6.32 -1.28 23.09
CA HIS A 36 -7.57 -1.98 23.39
C HIS A 36 -8.38 -2.24 22.12
N THR A 37 -8.27 -3.46 21.60
CA THR A 37 -9.03 -3.93 20.44
C THR A 37 -9.99 -5.04 20.87
N SER A 38 -11.27 -4.94 20.50
CA SER A 38 -12.22 -6.05 20.56
C SER A 38 -12.39 -6.70 19.18
N PRO A 39 -12.85 -7.96 19.09
CA PRO A 39 -13.04 -8.65 17.81
C PRO A 39 -13.94 -7.88 16.82
N LEU A 40 -14.92 -7.13 17.34
CA LEU A 40 -15.80 -6.29 16.54
C LEU A 40 -15.05 -5.11 15.92
N HIS A 41 -14.28 -4.35 16.71
CA HIS A 41 -13.53 -3.18 16.22
C HIS A 41 -12.40 -3.59 15.29
N PHE A 42 -11.73 -4.71 15.58
CA PHE A 42 -10.76 -5.30 14.66
C PHE A 42 -11.38 -5.71 13.32
N SER A 43 -12.57 -6.32 13.35
CA SER A 43 -13.29 -6.63 12.10
C SER A 43 -13.69 -5.37 11.33
N ARG A 44 -14.11 -4.30 12.04
CA ARG A 44 -14.42 -3.00 11.43
C ARG A 44 -13.18 -2.38 10.76
N SER A 45 -12.00 -2.45 11.37
CA SER A 45 -10.78 -1.88 10.79
C SER A 45 -10.40 -2.57 9.47
N ILE A 46 -10.52 -3.90 9.40
CA ILE A 46 -10.27 -4.67 8.19
C ILE A 46 -11.29 -4.31 7.10
N ILE A 47 -12.58 -4.23 7.44
CA ILE A 47 -13.64 -3.85 6.50
C ILE A 47 -13.41 -2.42 5.99
N TRP A 48 -13.09 -1.49 6.88
CA TRP A 48 -12.81 -0.10 6.52
C TRP A 48 -11.64 -0.01 5.55
N ALA A 49 -10.49 -0.60 5.91
CA ALA A 49 -9.28 -0.58 5.10
C ALA A 49 -9.51 -1.22 3.72
N PHE A 50 -10.23 -2.34 3.67
CA PHE A 50 -10.58 -3.02 2.42
C PHE A 50 -11.45 -2.15 1.51
N ILE A 51 -12.47 -1.47 2.05
CA ILE A 51 -13.36 -0.62 1.25
C ILE A 51 -12.64 0.63 0.73
N GLN A 52 -11.80 1.26 1.55
CA GLN A 52 -10.97 2.39 1.11
C GLN A 52 -9.99 1.98 0.00
N LEU A 53 -9.31 0.85 0.18
CA LEU A 53 -8.38 0.31 -0.82
C LEU A 53 -9.12 -0.09 -2.10
N LEU A 54 -10.30 -0.71 -2.00
CA LEU A 54 -11.13 -1.06 -3.16
C LEU A 54 -11.47 0.17 -4.00
N TYR A 55 -11.86 1.29 -3.37
CA TYR A 55 -12.11 2.54 -4.08
C TYR A 55 -10.87 3.00 -4.88
N PHE A 56 -9.70 3.03 -4.23
CA PHE A 56 -8.45 3.42 -4.86
C PHE A 56 -8.05 2.48 -6.01
N CYS A 57 -8.12 1.16 -5.80
CA CYS A 57 -7.80 0.15 -6.81
C CYS A 57 -8.71 0.28 -8.03
N ILE A 58 -10.02 0.52 -7.85
CA ILE A 58 -10.92 0.74 -8.99
C ILE A 58 -10.50 2.00 -9.76
N ALA A 59 -10.24 3.12 -9.06
CA ALA A 59 -9.80 4.36 -9.68
C ALA A 59 -8.51 4.18 -10.51
N ASN A 60 -7.51 3.50 -9.95
CA ASN A 60 -6.24 3.23 -10.63
C ASN A 60 -6.41 2.36 -11.87
N GLN A 61 -7.24 1.32 -11.80
CA GLN A 61 -7.44 0.39 -12.92
C GLN A 61 -8.30 0.99 -14.03
N VAL A 62 -9.22 1.92 -13.70
CA VAL A 62 -9.99 2.66 -14.71
C VAL A 62 -9.11 3.64 -15.47
N PHE A 63 -8.14 4.27 -14.78
CA PHE A 63 -7.31 5.32 -15.35
C PHE A 63 -6.45 4.83 -16.52
N ASP A 64 -5.73 3.71 -16.35
CA ASP A 64 -4.90 3.13 -17.41
C ASP A 64 -5.02 1.59 -17.49
N PRO A 65 -6.09 1.07 -18.11
CA PRO A 65 -6.26 -0.37 -18.29
C PRO A 65 -5.21 -1.01 -19.20
N GLU A 66 -4.58 -0.24 -20.09
CA GLU A 66 -3.57 -0.74 -21.04
C GLU A 66 -2.26 -1.05 -20.33
N GLU A 67 -1.84 -0.17 -19.40
CA GLU A 67 -0.73 -0.45 -18.48
C GLU A 67 -0.95 -1.76 -17.73
N ASP A 68 -2.16 -1.93 -17.19
CA ASP A 68 -2.51 -3.13 -16.46
C ASP A 68 -2.52 -4.35 -17.38
N ALA A 69 -2.99 -4.24 -18.63
CA ALA A 69 -2.92 -5.36 -19.56
C ALA A 69 -1.48 -5.89 -19.76
N LEU A 70 -0.47 -5.01 -19.70
CA LEU A 70 0.95 -5.39 -19.80
C LEU A 70 1.49 -5.97 -18.49
N ASN A 71 1.36 -5.22 -17.39
CA ASN A 71 1.99 -5.61 -16.13
C ASN A 71 1.26 -6.79 -15.46
N LYS A 72 -0.04 -6.88 -15.74
CA LYS A 72 -1.09 -7.22 -14.80
C LYS A 72 -2.38 -7.66 -15.55
N PRO A 73 -2.33 -8.68 -16.45
CA PRO A 73 -3.43 -9.02 -17.37
C PRO A 73 -4.64 -9.72 -16.71
N TRP A 74 -4.45 -10.37 -15.56
CA TRP A 74 -5.52 -10.99 -14.76
C TRP A 74 -6.50 -10.02 -14.06
N ARG A 75 -6.34 -8.69 -14.18
CA ARG A 75 -7.12 -7.67 -13.46
C ARG A 75 -8.50 -7.59 -14.09
N PRO A 76 -9.53 -7.18 -13.33
CA PRO A 76 -10.92 -7.16 -13.78
C PRO A 76 -11.17 -6.56 -15.17
N ILE A 77 -10.55 -5.41 -15.46
CA ILE A 77 -10.77 -4.69 -16.71
C ILE A 77 -10.01 -5.35 -17.88
N PRO A 78 -8.67 -5.57 -17.82
CA PRO A 78 -7.95 -6.27 -18.88
C PRO A 78 -8.47 -7.69 -19.16
N ALA A 79 -8.91 -8.41 -18.11
CA ALA A 79 -9.48 -9.75 -18.24
C ALA A 79 -10.92 -9.77 -18.77
N GLY A 80 -11.49 -8.61 -19.14
CA GLY A 80 -12.84 -8.50 -19.70
C GLY A 80 -13.97 -8.86 -18.73
N ARG A 81 -13.71 -8.87 -17.41
CA ARG A 81 -14.74 -9.23 -16.40
C ARG A 81 -15.73 -8.12 -16.15
N ILE A 82 -15.30 -6.87 -16.31
CA ILE A 82 -16.07 -5.64 -16.16
C ILE A 82 -15.54 -4.61 -17.17
N SER A 83 -16.44 -3.83 -17.78
CA SER A 83 -16.03 -2.73 -18.66
C SER A 83 -15.53 -1.53 -17.85
N VAL A 84 -14.76 -0.64 -18.47
CA VAL A 84 -14.32 0.63 -17.85
C VAL A 84 -15.53 1.44 -17.35
N ARG A 85 -16.61 1.53 -18.15
CA ARG A 85 -17.86 2.18 -17.74
C ARG A 85 -18.47 1.53 -16.50
N GLY A 86 -18.51 0.19 -16.46
CA GLY A 86 -19.02 -0.55 -15.30
C GLY A 86 -18.17 -0.32 -14.05
N ALA A 87 -16.85 -0.30 -14.19
CA ALA A 87 -15.92 -0.01 -13.09
C ALA A 87 -16.08 1.43 -12.57
N ASN A 88 -16.32 2.42 -13.44
CA ASN A 88 -16.64 3.78 -13.01
C ASN A 88 -17.95 3.89 -12.23
N ILE A 89 -19.00 3.18 -12.66
CA ILE A 89 -20.26 3.12 -11.90
C ILE A 89 -20.01 2.50 -10.53
N LEU A 90 -19.25 1.40 -10.48
CA LEU A 90 -18.87 0.77 -9.21
C LEU A 90 -18.08 1.73 -8.31
N ARG A 91 -17.09 2.46 -8.85
CA ARG A 91 -16.34 3.50 -8.13
C ARG A 91 -17.27 4.55 -7.52
N ALA A 92 -18.22 5.05 -8.31
CA ALA A 92 -19.20 6.05 -7.87
C ALA A 92 -20.12 5.53 -6.75
N VAL A 93 -20.46 4.24 -6.76
CA VAL A 93 -21.27 3.59 -5.71
C VAL A 93 -20.45 3.33 -4.44
N ILE A 94 -19.17 2.95 -4.56
CA ILE A 94 -18.30 2.67 -3.42
C ILE A 94 -17.93 3.96 -2.65
N LEU A 95 -17.81 5.10 -3.32
CA LEU A 95 -17.43 6.36 -2.68
C LEU A 95 -18.36 6.78 -1.52
N PRO A 96 -19.70 6.84 -1.69
CA PRO A 96 -20.62 7.07 -0.57
C PRO A 96 -20.45 6.06 0.58
N VAL A 97 -20.12 4.79 0.28
CA VAL A 97 -19.88 3.77 1.31
C VAL A 97 -18.61 4.09 2.09
N CYS A 98 -17.52 4.48 1.42
CA CYS A 98 -16.29 4.95 2.09
C CYS A 98 -16.57 6.11 3.03
N ILE A 99 -17.32 7.11 2.57
CA ILE A 99 -17.67 8.30 3.36
C ILE A 99 -18.57 7.91 4.55
N ALA A 100 -19.62 7.12 4.33
CA ALA A 100 -20.56 6.72 5.38
C ALA A 100 -19.88 5.89 6.47
N LEU A 101 -19.05 4.90 6.12
CA LEU A 101 -18.29 4.13 7.11
C LEU A 101 -17.32 5.03 7.89
N SER A 102 -16.66 5.96 7.21
CA SER A 102 -15.68 6.84 7.85
C SER A 102 -16.31 7.89 8.75
N TRP A 103 -17.51 8.37 8.40
CA TRP A 103 -18.32 9.21 9.27
C TRP A 103 -18.73 8.44 10.54
N ASN A 104 -19.29 7.25 10.37
CA ASN A 104 -19.78 6.43 11.49
C ASN A 104 -18.68 5.98 12.44
N TRP A 105 -17.43 5.83 11.95
CA TRP A 105 -16.29 5.38 12.75
C TRP A 105 -15.27 6.49 13.05
N GLY A 106 -15.63 7.76 12.85
CA GLY A 106 -14.81 8.90 13.29
C GLY A 106 -13.48 9.08 12.54
N VAL A 107 -13.35 8.55 11.32
CA VAL A 107 -12.13 8.60 10.49
C VAL A 107 -12.35 9.34 9.16
N LEU A 108 -13.29 10.29 9.15
CA LEU A 108 -13.59 11.11 7.99
C LEU A 108 -12.36 11.89 7.45
N PRO A 109 -11.47 12.47 8.29
CA PRO A 109 -10.27 13.13 7.80
C PRO A 109 -9.34 12.20 7.00
N GLN A 110 -9.13 10.97 7.49
CA GLN A 110 -8.32 9.96 6.80
C GLN A 110 -8.96 9.56 5.46
N CYS A 111 -10.28 9.35 5.45
CA CYS A 111 -11.03 9.08 4.22
C CYS A 111 -10.89 10.23 3.20
N PHE A 112 -10.98 11.48 3.65
CA PHE A 112 -10.82 12.64 2.78
C PHE A 112 -9.43 12.68 2.15
N VAL A 113 -8.37 12.46 2.95
CA VAL A 113 -6.99 12.38 2.45
C VAL A 113 -6.84 11.27 1.40
N LEU A 114 -7.38 10.07 1.69
CA LEU A 114 -7.33 8.93 0.77
C LEU A 114 -8.05 9.22 -0.56
N VAL A 115 -9.25 9.79 -0.51
CA VAL A 115 -10.03 10.12 -1.72
C VAL A 115 -9.38 11.26 -2.51
N ALA A 116 -8.95 12.33 -1.83
CA ALA A 116 -8.33 13.48 -2.47
C ALA A 116 -7.01 13.11 -3.12
N LEU A 117 -6.09 12.46 -2.39
CA LEU A 117 -4.79 12.05 -2.95
C LEU A 117 -4.94 10.90 -3.95
N GLY A 118 -5.91 10.01 -3.78
CA GLY A 118 -6.25 9.01 -4.79
C GLY A 118 -6.69 9.65 -6.11
N SER A 119 -7.42 10.76 -6.05
CA SER A 119 -7.82 11.53 -7.24
C SER A 119 -6.63 12.32 -7.83
N VAL A 120 -5.76 12.88 -6.99
CA VAL A 120 -4.50 13.51 -7.43
C VAL A 120 -3.59 12.52 -8.14
N TYR A 121 -3.45 11.33 -7.59
CA TYR A 121 -2.64 10.27 -8.15
C TYR A 121 -3.19 9.80 -9.50
N ASN A 122 -4.49 9.49 -9.55
CA ASN A 122 -5.12 8.89 -10.73
C ASN A 122 -5.67 9.94 -11.70
N ASP A 123 -6.71 10.68 -11.29
CA ASP A 123 -7.50 11.53 -12.19
C ASP A 123 -6.71 12.76 -12.69
N PHE A 124 -5.79 13.31 -11.89
CA PHE A 124 -4.86 14.37 -12.32
C PHE A 124 -3.53 13.84 -12.87
N ASN A 125 -3.39 12.52 -13.03
CA ASN A 125 -2.23 11.84 -13.59
C ASN A 125 -0.89 12.20 -12.92
N LEU A 126 -0.90 12.68 -11.66
CA LEU A 126 0.36 12.95 -10.96
C LEU A 126 1.08 11.64 -10.58
N GLY A 127 0.38 10.51 -10.58
CA GLY A 127 0.98 9.19 -10.43
C GLY A 127 1.99 8.84 -11.53
N ALA A 128 1.98 9.53 -12.69
CA ALA A 128 2.94 9.29 -13.76
C ALA A 128 4.35 9.85 -13.47
N HIS A 129 4.50 10.79 -12.52
CA HIS A 129 5.79 11.35 -12.15
C HIS A 129 6.23 10.85 -10.77
N TRP A 130 7.49 10.42 -10.64
CA TRP A 130 8.02 9.78 -9.44
C TRP A 130 7.75 10.57 -8.14
N ALA A 131 7.98 11.88 -8.13
CA ALA A 131 7.90 12.68 -6.91
C ALA A 131 6.49 12.75 -6.29
N PRO A 132 5.46 13.28 -6.99
CA PRO A 132 4.10 13.32 -6.45
C PRO A 132 3.50 11.92 -6.27
N ARG A 133 3.91 10.93 -7.07
CA ARG A 133 3.55 9.53 -6.87
C ARG A 133 4.00 9.03 -5.50
N HIS A 134 5.29 9.16 -5.19
CA HIS A 134 5.87 8.75 -3.91
C HIS A 134 5.21 9.47 -2.73
N ALA A 135 5.06 10.79 -2.82
CA ALA A 135 4.44 11.60 -1.77
C ALA A 135 2.98 11.18 -1.53
N SER A 136 2.19 11.01 -2.59
CA SER A 136 0.78 10.62 -2.48
C SER A 136 0.65 9.24 -1.85
N VAL A 137 1.43 8.26 -2.32
CA VAL A 137 1.38 6.90 -1.78
C VAL A 137 1.79 6.88 -0.30
N ALA A 138 2.86 7.57 0.08
CA ALA A 138 3.29 7.66 1.47
C ALA A 138 2.22 8.25 2.40
N ILE A 139 1.61 9.37 2.00
CA ILE A 139 0.57 10.02 2.80
C ILE A 139 -0.70 9.16 2.85
N MET A 140 -1.08 8.52 1.74
CA MET A 140 -2.21 7.58 1.72
C MET A 140 -1.98 6.37 2.64
N TYR A 141 -0.78 5.77 2.63
CA TYR A 141 -0.44 4.70 3.59
C TYR A 141 -0.51 5.20 5.04
N GLY A 142 0.00 6.40 5.33
CA GLY A 142 -0.11 7.02 6.65
C GLY A 142 -1.57 7.19 7.09
N ALA A 143 -2.43 7.74 6.21
CA ALA A 143 -3.86 7.91 6.47
C ALA A 143 -4.60 6.57 6.64
N LEU A 144 -4.26 5.57 5.84
CA LEU A 144 -4.86 4.24 5.92
C LEU A 144 -4.46 3.52 7.22
N ASN A 145 -3.17 3.55 7.57
CA ASN A 145 -2.65 2.93 8.80
C ASN A 145 -3.25 3.58 10.05
N SER A 146 -3.22 4.92 10.11
CA SER A 146 -3.77 5.69 11.24
C SER A 146 -5.29 5.55 11.36
N GLY A 147 -6.01 5.55 10.24
CA GLY A 147 -7.46 5.33 10.22
C GLY A 147 -7.83 3.92 10.67
N ALA A 148 -7.13 2.89 10.19
CA ALA A 148 -7.39 1.51 10.59
C ALA A 148 -7.12 1.28 12.09
N ALA A 149 -6.03 1.86 12.63
CA ALA A 149 -5.75 1.82 14.07
C ALA A 149 -6.86 2.52 14.88
N HIS A 150 -7.33 3.69 14.44
CA HIS A 150 -8.44 4.38 15.12
C HIS A 150 -9.73 3.54 15.10
N VAL A 151 -10.12 2.96 13.96
CA VAL A 151 -11.32 2.10 13.87
C VAL A 151 -11.19 0.84 14.73
N ALA A 152 -9.97 0.33 14.91
CA ALA A 152 -9.69 -0.83 15.74
C ALA A 152 -9.76 -0.53 17.25
N CYS A 153 -9.67 0.74 17.69
CA CYS A 153 -9.73 1.07 19.09
C CYS A 153 -11.16 1.10 19.64
N ASP A 154 -11.40 0.35 20.70
CA ASP A 154 -12.69 0.28 21.39
C ASP A 154 -12.87 1.46 22.39
N ILE A 155 -11.78 1.86 23.06
CA ILE A 155 -11.78 2.85 24.15
C ILE A 155 -10.75 3.97 23.88
N CYS A 156 -10.83 4.63 22.72
CA CYS A 156 -9.97 5.77 22.40
C CYS A 156 -10.80 6.98 21.92
N PRO A 157 -11.40 7.78 22.82
CA PRO A 157 -12.21 8.95 22.44
C PRO A 157 -11.38 10.15 21.91
N HIS A 158 -10.05 10.16 22.08
CA HIS A 158 -9.21 11.34 21.80
C HIS A 158 -8.16 11.16 20.69
N GLY A 159 -8.32 10.17 19.82
CA GLY A 159 -7.44 9.99 18.66
C GLY A 159 -6.06 9.40 18.99
N LEU A 160 -5.10 9.58 18.08
CA LEU A 160 -3.77 8.99 18.18
C LEU A 160 -2.87 9.82 19.10
N ASP A 161 -2.20 9.18 20.05
CA ASP A 161 -1.19 9.83 20.88
C ASP A 161 0.06 10.23 20.06
N THR A 162 0.94 11.02 20.67
CA THR A 162 2.16 11.54 20.01
C THR A 162 3.11 10.41 19.60
N VAL A 163 3.15 9.30 20.35
CA VAL A 163 3.99 8.14 20.06
C VAL A 163 3.49 7.39 18.83
N ASN A 164 2.18 7.20 18.71
CA ASN A 164 1.56 6.61 17.54
C ASN A 164 1.68 7.51 16.32
N LEU A 165 1.56 8.83 16.47
CA LEU A 165 1.82 9.76 15.37
C LEU A 165 3.25 9.59 14.83
N PHE A 166 4.25 9.56 15.70
CA PHE A 166 5.64 9.32 15.30
C PHE A 166 5.82 7.99 14.55
N ARG A 167 5.25 6.88 15.06
CA ARG A 167 5.34 5.55 14.43
C ARG A 167 4.64 5.48 13.08
N HIS A 168 3.51 6.17 12.92
CA HIS A 168 2.82 6.28 11.63
C HIS A 168 3.58 7.17 10.64
N THR A 169 4.19 8.27 11.10
CA THR A 169 5.07 9.11 10.26
C THR A 169 6.29 8.33 9.79
N LEU A 170 6.93 7.57 10.68
CA LEU A 170 8.05 6.70 10.33
C LEU A 170 7.67 5.68 9.24
N ASN A 171 6.51 5.05 9.38
CA ASN A 171 5.93 4.18 8.35
C ASN A 171 5.76 4.88 6.99
N ALA A 172 5.22 6.11 7.00
CA ALA A 172 5.05 6.89 5.78
C ALA A 172 6.41 7.23 5.13
N LEU A 173 7.45 7.51 5.91
CA LEU A 173 8.80 7.79 5.40
C LEU A 173 9.49 6.55 4.81
N VAL A 174 9.29 5.37 5.43
CA VAL A 174 9.74 4.08 4.86
C VAL A 174 9.11 3.90 3.47
N ILE A 175 7.80 4.09 3.35
CA ILE A 175 7.08 3.99 2.07
C ILE A 175 7.58 5.05 1.08
N LEU A 176 7.66 6.31 1.48
CA LEU A 176 8.07 7.45 0.64
C LEU A 176 9.38 7.18 -0.10
N THR A 177 10.33 6.57 0.59
CA THR A 177 11.68 6.35 0.05
C THR A 177 11.84 5.00 -0.64
N THR A 178 11.07 3.98 -0.26
CA THR A 178 11.25 2.61 -0.76
C THR A 178 10.18 2.15 -1.76
N ILE A 179 9.10 2.90 -1.98
CA ILE A 179 8.01 2.51 -2.89
C ILE A 179 8.47 2.32 -4.35
N GLN A 180 9.62 2.89 -4.73
CA GLN A 180 10.30 2.61 -6.00
C GLN A 180 10.57 1.11 -6.24
N ALA A 181 10.57 0.27 -5.19
CA ALA A 181 10.60 -1.19 -5.32
C ALA A 181 9.48 -1.72 -6.25
N ALA A 182 8.28 -1.13 -6.17
CA ALA A 182 7.15 -1.47 -7.05
C ALA A 182 7.41 -1.08 -8.50
N ASP A 183 8.18 -0.02 -8.72
CA ASP A 183 8.43 0.54 -10.06
C ASP A 183 9.40 -0.34 -10.85
N PHE A 184 10.29 -1.09 -10.18
CA PHE A 184 11.08 -2.12 -10.85
C PHE A 184 10.21 -3.25 -11.40
N ARG A 185 9.17 -3.66 -10.67
CA ARG A 185 8.23 -4.70 -11.09
C ARG A 185 7.41 -4.25 -12.32
N ASP A 186 7.01 -2.98 -12.30
CA ASP A 186 6.05 -2.40 -13.25
C ASP A 186 6.74 -1.60 -14.39
N ALA A 187 8.08 -1.62 -14.46
CA ALA A 187 8.91 -0.81 -15.36
C ALA A 187 8.56 -0.94 -16.85
N GLU A 188 8.23 -2.15 -17.33
CA GLU A 188 7.86 -2.38 -18.74
C GLU A 188 6.56 -1.65 -19.10
N GLY A 189 5.51 -1.78 -18.27
CA GLY A 189 4.26 -1.07 -18.46
C GLY A 189 4.42 0.43 -18.25
N ASP A 190 5.19 0.87 -17.25
CA ASP A 190 5.45 2.30 -17.02
C ASP A 190 6.16 2.95 -18.22
N ALA A 191 7.13 2.25 -18.82
CA ALA A 191 7.83 2.73 -20.01
C ALA A 191 6.90 2.80 -21.24
N ALA A 192 6.07 1.79 -21.45
CA ALA A 192 5.08 1.76 -22.53
C ALA A 192 4.05 2.89 -22.44
N ARG A 193 3.81 3.42 -21.23
CA ARG A 193 2.89 4.53 -20.97
C ARG A 193 3.60 5.89 -20.81
N GLY A 194 4.91 5.96 -21.04
CA GLY A 194 5.67 7.20 -20.96
C GLY A 194 5.77 7.80 -19.54
N ARG A 195 5.68 6.96 -18.50
CA ARG A 195 5.82 7.41 -17.10
C ARG A 195 7.26 7.73 -16.75
N SER A 196 7.43 8.65 -15.79
CA SER A 196 8.73 9.07 -15.27
C SER A 196 8.93 8.54 -13.85
N THR A 197 9.18 7.23 -13.72
CA THR A 197 9.51 6.57 -12.43
C THR A 197 11.02 6.56 -12.18
N ILE A 198 11.44 6.39 -10.92
CA ILE A 198 12.86 6.43 -10.54
C ILE A 198 13.68 5.36 -11.30
N PRO A 199 13.24 4.09 -11.40
CA PRO A 199 13.99 3.08 -12.14
C PRO A 199 14.13 3.36 -13.64
N LEU A 200 13.20 4.10 -14.25
CA LEU A 200 13.29 4.49 -15.66
C LEU A 200 14.17 5.71 -15.87
N ARG A 201 14.08 6.71 -14.98
CA ARG A 201 14.80 7.97 -15.11
C ARG A 201 16.26 7.88 -14.66
N TRP A 202 16.53 7.14 -13.59
CA TRP A 202 17.87 6.97 -13.02
C TRP A 202 18.12 5.50 -12.63
N PRO A 203 18.26 4.58 -13.59
CA PRO A 203 18.33 3.14 -13.32
C PRO A 203 19.45 2.75 -12.34
N SER A 204 20.65 3.30 -12.53
CA SER A 204 21.81 2.99 -11.69
C SER A 204 21.63 3.50 -10.25
N LEU A 205 21.08 4.71 -10.09
CA LEU A 205 20.81 5.29 -8.78
C LEU A 205 19.70 4.52 -8.07
N ALA A 206 18.63 4.16 -8.79
CA ALA A 206 17.52 3.38 -8.26
C ALA A 206 18.03 2.07 -7.64
N ARG A 207 18.85 1.31 -8.40
CA ARG A 207 19.40 0.02 -7.94
C ARG A 207 20.34 0.19 -6.75
N LEU A 208 21.25 1.17 -6.80
CA LEU A 208 22.18 1.44 -5.69
C LEU A 208 21.45 1.90 -4.43
N SER A 209 20.34 2.62 -4.58
CA SER A 209 19.58 3.15 -3.44
C SER A 209 18.85 2.06 -2.66
N MET A 210 18.42 0.97 -3.30
CA MET A 210 17.65 -0.11 -2.64
C MET A 210 18.39 -0.75 -1.45
N PRO A 211 19.63 -1.27 -1.57
CA PRO A 211 20.34 -1.82 -0.41
C PRO A 211 20.60 -0.77 0.68
N ALA A 212 20.97 0.47 0.30
CA ALA A 212 21.20 1.53 1.27
C ALA A 212 19.92 1.85 2.08
N LEU A 213 18.81 2.09 1.40
CA LEU A 213 17.53 2.44 2.04
C LEU A 213 17.00 1.30 2.89
N MET A 214 17.07 0.05 2.41
CA MET A 214 16.56 -1.10 3.16
C MET A 214 17.37 -1.36 4.43
N ILE A 215 18.70 -1.24 4.39
CA ILE A 215 19.55 -1.39 5.58
C ILE A 215 19.31 -0.25 6.57
N VAL A 216 19.31 1.01 6.10
CA VAL A 216 19.08 2.19 6.95
C VAL A 216 17.72 2.09 7.64
N TRP A 217 16.65 1.80 6.90
CA TRP A 217 15.33 1.66 7.50
C TRP A 217 15.22 0.45 8.43
N SER A 218 15.86 -0.67 8.11
CA SER A 218 15.89 -1.81 9.04
C SER A 218 16.55 -1.42 10.36
N ALA A 219 17.69 -0.73 10.32
CA ALA A 219 18.38 -0.28 11.52
C ALA A 219 17.57 0.75 12.33
N VAL A 220 16.96 1.73 11.64
CA VAL A 220 16.11 2.75 12.28
C VAL A 220 14.88 2.12 12.93
N VAL A 221 14.22 1.19 12.24
CA VAL A 221 13.04 0.48 12.77
C VAL A 221 13.43 -0.36 13.99
N CYS A 222 14.54 -1.12 13.93
CA CYS A 222 15.03 -1.87 15.09
C CYS A 222 15.31 -0.95 16.29
N ALA A 223 15.98 0.19 16.07
CA ALA A 223 16.31 1.13 17.14
C ALA A 223 15.09 1.76 17.84
N VAL A 224 13.93 1.79 17.18
CA VAL A 224 12.68 2.33 17.73
C VAL A 224 11.78 1.21 18.31
N SER A 225 12.00 -0.03 17.89
CA SER A 225 11.23 -1.18 18.37
C SER A 225 11.69 -1.69 19.73
N SER A 226 10.83 -2.42 20.44
CA SER A 226 11.19 -3.16 21.65
C SER A 226 11.33 -4.67 21.37
N ALA A 227 11.63 -5.02 20.12
CA ALA A 227 11.67 -6.40 19.66
C ALA A 227 12.90 -7.16 20.19
N GLN A 228 12.81 -8.49 20.17
CA GLN A 228 13.94 -9.34 20.52
C GLN A 228 15.02 -9.28 19.43
N LEU A 229 16.28 -9.42 19.83
CA LEU A 229 17.46 -9.39 18.93
C LEU A 229 17.30 -10.32 17.71
N VAL A 230 16.66 -11.48 17.88
CA VAL A 230 16.43 -12.42 16.76
C VAL A 230 15.52 -11.80 15.68
N VAL A 231 14.49 -11.06 16.08
CA VAL A 231 13.56 -10.39 15.16
C VAL A 231 14.28 -9.24 14.44
N GLU A 232 15.04 -8.44 15.19
CA GLU A 232 15.84 -7.34 14.64
C GLU A 232 16.90 -7.82 13.64
N ALA A 233 17.65 -8.87 14.00
CA ALA A 233 18.63 -9.50 13.13
C ALA A 233 17.97 -10.06 11.86
N THR A 234 16.78 -10.66 12.00
CA THR A 234 16.00 -11.16 10.85
C THR A 234 15.61 -10.01 9.91
N LEU A 235 15.11 -8.89 10.43
CA LEU A 235 14.74 -7.73 9.62
C LEU A 235 15.96 -7.15 8.87
N LEU A 236 17.11 -7.01 9.55
CA LEU A 236 18.36 -6.54 8.94
C LEU A 236 18.84 -7.46 7.82
N LEU A 237 18.83 -8.78 8.06
CA LEU A 237 19.23 -9.77 7.06
C LEU A 237 18.26 -9.79 5.86
N MET A 238 16.94 -9.66 6.10
CA MET A 238 15.95 -9.53 5.04
C MET A 238 16.17 -8.25 4.22
N GLY A 239 16.47 -7.13 4.88
CA GLY A 239 16.75 -5.85 4.25
C GLY A 239 17.99 -5.92 3.35
N LEU A 240 19.09 -6.46 3.88
CA LEU A 240 20.32 -6.68 3.12
C LEU A 240 20.09 -7.61 1.93
N ALA A 241 19.49 -8.79 2.17
CA ALA A 241 19.26 -9.78 1.12
C ALA A 241 18.38 -9.19 0.00
N THR A 242 17.29 -8.51 0.35
CA THR A 242 16.37 -7.93 -0.64
C THR A 242 17.02 -6.78 -1.41
N GLY A 243 17.74 -5.88 -0.72
CA GLY A 243 18.47 -4.79 -1.35
C GLY A 243 19.53 -5.28 -2.35
N MET A 244 20.31 -6.29 -1.96
CA MET A 244 21.30 -6.91 -2.84
C MET A 244 20.64 -7.58 -4.04
N ARG A 245 19.45 -8.16 -3.89
CA ARG A 245 18.70 -8.69 -5.05
C ARG A 245 18.36 -7.60 -6.06
N PHE A 246 17.90 -6.42 -5.65
CA PHE A 246 17.63 -5.31 -6.58
C PHE A 246 18.89 -4.78 -7.27
N GLN A 247 20.03 -4.80 -6.57
CA GLN A 247 21.32 -4.36 -7.12
C GLN A 247 21.87 -5.32 -8.18
N TYR A 248 21.85 -6.63 -7.92
CA TYR A 248 22.57 -7.61 -8.74
C TYR A 248 21.67 -8.46 -9.66
N LEU A 249 20.37 -8.58 -9.38
CA LEU A 249 19.44 -9.41 -10.16
C LEU A 249 18.49 -8.52 -10.97
N THR A 250 18.92 -8.13 -12.17
CA THR A 250 18.35 -6.99 -12.91
C THR A 250 17.37 -7.33 -14.01
N THR A 251 17.05 -8.61 -14.23
CA THR A 251 16.06 -8.99 -15.25
C THR A 251 14.62 -8.71 -14.77
N PRO A 252 13.64 -8.44 -15.65
CA PRO A 252 12.26 -8.17 -15.25
C PRO A 252 11.64 -9.27 -14.37
N LYS A 253 11.92 -10.54 -14.69
CA LYS A 253 11.46 -11.69 -13.88
C LYS A 253 12.09 -11.69 -12.48
N GLN A 254 13.35 -11.29 -12.36
CA GLN A 254 14.04 -11.17 -11.08
C GLN A 254 13.51 -9.98 -10.28
N ASP A 255 13.28 -8.83 -10.91
CA ASP A 255 12.71 -7.64 -10.27
C ASP A 255 11.31 -7.94 -9.71
N ARG A 256 10.45 -8.66 -10.46
CA ARG A 256 9.15 -9.16 -9.96
C ARG A 256 9.31 -10.06 -8.72
N ARG A 257 10.34 -10.90 -8.66
CA ARG A 257 10.62 -11.76 -7.50
C ARG A 257 11.22 -10.96 -6.34
N SER A 258 12.09 -9.99 -6.61
CA SER A 258 12.68 -9.10 -5.60
C SER A 258 11.62 -8.20 -4.96
N TYR A 259 10.61 -7.79 -5.73
CA TYR A 259 9.44 -7.10 -5.19
C TYR A 259 8.66 -7.96 -4.17
N LEU A 260 8.49 -9.26 -4.40
CA LEU A 260 7.85 -10.13 -3.40
C LEU A 260 8.67 -10.23 -2.10
N TRP A 261 10.00 -10.15 -2.17
CA TRP A 261 10.86 -10.10 -0.99
C TRP A 261 10.73 -8.74 -0.29
N TYR A 262 10.62 -7.67 -1.06
CA TYR A 262 10.33 -6.33 -0.54
C TYR A 262 8.98 -6.29 0.18
N ASP A 263 7.93 -6.91 -0.34
CA ASP A 263 6.62 -6.95 0.31
C ASP A 263 6.68 -7.61 1.69
N LEU A 264 7.45 -8.71 1.81
CA LEU A 264 7.68 -9.38 3.10
C LEU A 264 8.47 -8.50 4.06
N TRP A 265 9.57 -7.89 3.58
CA TRP A 265 10.37 -6.96 4.38
C TRP A 265 9.54 -5.77 4.84
N LEU A 266 8.76 -5.18 3.94
CA LEU A 266 7.92 -4.02 4.20
C LEU A 266 6.87 -4.36 5.27
N CYS A 267 6.20 -5.50 5.15
CA CYS A 267 5.22 -5.95 6.16
C CYS A 267 5.84 -6.00 7.57
N VAL A 268 7.05 -6.53 7.71
CA VAL A 268 7.75 -6.58 9.00
C VAL A 268 8.19 -5.19 9.44
N ALA A 269 8.82 -4.42 8.55
CA ALA A 269 9.32 -3.08 8.82
C ALA A 269 8.20 -2.10 9.25
N GLN A 270 6.98 -2.30 8.74
CA GLN A 270 5.84 -1.45 9.09
C GLN A 270 5.25 -1.77 10.46
N VAL A 271 5.24 -3.05 10.85
CA VAL A 271 4.65 -3.53 12.10
C VAL A 271 5.60 -3.36 13.28
N LEU A 272 6.90 -3.61 13.07
CA LEU A 272 7.89 -3.66 14.15
C LEU A 272 7.99 -2.39 15.02
N PRO A 273 7.80 -1.15 14.50
CA PRO A 273 7.78 0.05 15.34
C PRO A 273 6.69 0.06 16.42
N PHE A 274 5.63 -0.76 16.28
CA PHE A 274 4.51 -0.83 17.22
C PHE A 274 4.65 -1.98 18.24
N VAL A 275 5.71 -2.79 18.13
CA VAL A 275 6.04 -3.90 19.03
C VAL A 275 7.20 -3.50 19.94
#